data_AF-S8E4S4-F1
#
_entry.id   AF-S8E4S4-F1
#
_cell.length_a   1.000
_cell.length_b   1.000
_cell.length_c   1.000
_cell.angle_alpha   90.00
_cell.angle_beta   90.00
_cell.angle_gamma   90.00
#
_symmetry.space_group_name_H-M   'P 1'
#
loop_
_entity.id
_entity.type
_entity.pdbx_description
1 polymer ?
#
loop_
_entity_poly.entity_id
_entity_poly.type
_entity_poly.pdbx_seq_one_letter_code
_entity_poly.pdbx_strand_id
1 'polypeptide(L)'
;YILIPSLLVFAQPMNRTIDDTYGDLVTQLQVTYSNNWHAGQTCGVCAVSPSQAQAYAGTWHDTTSDNPNSTTLHTATLQFNGPDITILTNASFELDGLLLDTFKHPPQPIEDQYLYNVLLFSMSALVNTEHTLVMTAVQGESPSLLLFDYAIYTWVRSLNRS
;
A
#
# COMPACT_ATOMS: atom_id res chain seq x y z
N TYR A 1 -36.09 -26.32 -31.76
CA TYR A 1 -35.62 -24.94 -31.49
C TYR A 1 -35.79 -24.69 -30.01
N ILE A 2 -34.70 -24.51 -29.27
CA ILE A 2 -34.74 -24.14 -27.85
C ILE A 2 -34.48 -22.63 -27.80
N LEU A 3 -35.47 -21.88 -27.31
CA LEU A 3 -35.31 -20.46 -27.01
C LEU A 3 -34.80 -20.37 -25.57
N ILE A 4 -33.53 -19.98 -25.41
CA ILE A 4 -32.97 -19.64 -24.11
C ILE A 4 -33.21 -18.14 -23.90
N PRO A 5 -34.00 -17.72 -22.90
CA PRO A 5 -34.14 -16.31 -22.59
C PRO A 5 -32.79 -15.76 -22.14
N SER A 6 -32.31 -14.73 -22.83
CA SER A 6 -31.15 -13.95 -22.40
C SER A 6 -31.58 -13.05 -21.25
N LEU A 7 -31.24 -13.42 -20.03
CA LEU A 7 -31.31 -12.51 -18.90
C LEU A 7 -30.17 -11.49 -19.07
N LEU A 8 -30.53 -10.25 -19.43
CA LEU A 8 -29.60 -9.13 -19.38
C LEU A 8 -29.28 -8.84 -17.90
N VAL A 9 -28.14 -9.33 -17.42
CA VAL A 9 -27.59 -8.98 -16.10
C VAL A 9 -26.91 -7.62 -16.22
N PHE A 10 -27.36 -6.64 -15.44
CA PHE A 10 -26.67 -5.36 -15.34
C PHE A 10 -25.57 -5.48 -14.29
N ALA A 11 -24.35 -5.16 -14.71
CA ALA A 11 -23.16 -5.08 -13.88
C ALA A 11 -22.84 -3.60 -13.62
N GLN A 12 -22.77 -3.19 -12.35
CA GLN A 12 -22.34 -1.84 -11.99
C GLN A 12 -20.99 -1.91 -11.26
N PRO A 13 -19.91 -1.33 -11.82
CA PRO A 13 -18.64 -1.21 -11.12
C PRO A 13 -18.77 -0.19 -9.99
N MET A 14 -18.21 -0.53 -8.83
CA MET A 14 -18.17 0.33 -7.65
C MET A 14 -16.75 0.31 -7.07
N ASN A 15 -16.26 1.48 -6.69
CA ASN A 15 -14.96 1.60 -6.02
C ASN A 15 -15.13 1.40 -4.52
N ARG A 16 -14.16 0.73 -3.92
CA ARG A 16 -13.98 0.62 -2.47
C ARG A 16 -12.54 0.94 -2.12
N THR A 17 -12.37 1.50 -0.94
CA THR A 17 -11.06 1.85 -0.39
C THR A 17 -10.77 0.93 0.78
N ILE A 18 -9.56 0.39 0.81
CA ILE A 18 -8.98 -0.30 1.96
C ILE A 18 -7.97 0.68 2.54
N ASP A 19 -8.33 1.28 3.68
CA ASP A 19 -7.46 2.15 4.46
C ASP A 19 -6.43 1.34 5.25
N ASP A 20 -5.23 1.87 5.45
CA ASP A 20 -4.17 1.21 6.22
C ASP A 20 -4.61 0.84 7.65
N THR A 21 -5.29 1.76 8.32
CA THR A 21 -5.63 1.65 9.74
C THR A 21 -7.07 1.18 9.95
N TYR A 22 -8.01 1.65 9.15
CA TYR A 22 -9.45 1.41 9.29
C TYR A 22 -10.00 0.34 8.34
N GLY A 23 -9.19 -0.15 7.40
CA GLY A 23 -9.57 -1.18 6.44
C GLY A 23 -10.68 -0.74 5.46
N ASP A 24 -11.39 -1.71 4.91
CA ASP A 24 -12.61 -1.47 4.13
C ASP A 24 -13.82 -1.45 5.07
N LEU A 25 -14.34 -0.25 5.34
CA LEU A 25 -15.47 -0.02 6.25
C LEU A 25 -16.76 -0.75 5.84
N VAL A 26 -16.91 -1.18 4.58
CA VAL A 26 -18.10 -1.89 4.12
C VAL A 26 -17.99 -3.40 4.34
N THR A 27 -16.83 -3.99 4.05
CA THR A 27 -16.61 -5.45 4.19
C THR A 27 -16.02 -5.83 5.53
N GLN A 28 -15.49 -4.87 6.27
CA GLN A 28 -14.69 -5.07 7.49
C GLN A 28 -13.38 -5.83 7.24
N LEU A 29 -12.92 -5.91 5.98
CA LEU A 29 -11.60 -6.44 5.66
C LEU A 29 -10.52 -5.47 6.14
N GLN A 30 -9.52 -5.99 6.84
CA GLN A 30 -8.42 -5.22 7.39
C GLN A 30 -7.10 -5.62 6.75
N VAL A 31 -6.16 -4.67 6.65
CA VAL A 31 -4.77 -4.97 6.29
C VAL A 31 -4.12 -5.81 7.38
N THR A 32 -3.50 -6.92 6.99
CA THR A 32 -2.73 -7.75 7.92
C THR A 32 -1.25 -7.39 7.82
N TYR A 33 -0.71 -6.83 8.89
CA TYR A 33 0.68 -6.41 8.97
C TYR A 33 1.57 -7.48 9.59
N SER A 34 2.80 -7.62 9.09
CA SER A 34 3.85 -8.38 9.79
C SER A 34 4.46 -7.53 10.93
N ASN A 35 5.21 -8.18 11.83
CA ASN A 35 5.69 -7.54 13.07
C ASN A 35 6.56 -6.28 12.89
N ASN A 36 7.13 -6.06 11.71
CA ASN A 36 8.05 -4.94 11.44
C ASN A 36 7.35 -3.71 10.85
N TRP A 37 6.04 -3.78 10.63
CA TRP A 37 5.25 -2.61 10.24
C TRP A 37 4.80 -1.85 11.48
N HIS A 38 4.83 -0.53 11.38
CA HIS A 38 4.46 0.37 12.46
C HIS A 38 3.40 1.35 11.98
N ALA A 39 2.44 1.68 12.85
CA ALA A 39 1.51 2.78 12.65
C ALA A 39 2.28 4.10 12.79
N GLY A 40 2.62 4.72 11.66
CA GLY A 40 3.60 5.80 11.61
C GLY A 40 3.11 7.09 12.25
N GLN A 41 1.80 7.36 12.21
CA GLN A 41 1.16 8.53 12.83
C GLN A 41 1.38 8.63 14.34
N THR A 42 1.68 7.50 15.01
CA THR A 42 1.92 7.42 16.46
C THR A 42 3.32 6.93 16.80
N CYS A 43 4.18 6.75 15.79
CA CYS A 43 5.49 6.16 15.96
C CYS A 43 6.51 7.18 16.46
N GLY A 44 6.71 7.24 17.77
CA GLY A 44 7.69 8.16 18.38
C GLY A 44 9.16 7.85 18.08
N VAL A 45 9.47 6.68 17.50
CA VAL A 45 10.83 6.25 17.13
C VAL A 45 11.08 6.28 15.61
N CYS A 46 10.04 6.51 14.81
CA CYS A 46 10.16 6.55 13.37
C CYS A 46 10.82 7.87 12.96
N ALA A 47 11.87 7.77 12.15
CA ALA A 47 12.59 8.95 11.64
C ALA A 47 11.83 9.68 10.53
N VAL A 48 10.80 9.04 9.97
CA VAL A 48 9.94 9.58 8.92
C VAL A 48 8.56 9.85 9.49
N SER A 49 8.08 11.07 9.24
CA SER A 49 6.78 11.54 9.71
C SER A 49 6.15 12.43 8.63
N PRO A 50 5.54 11.85 7.58
CA PRO A 50 4.73 12.61 6.65
C PRO A 50 3.58 13.34 7.37
N SER A 51 3.00 14.31 6.67
CA SER A 51 1.87 15.10 7.16
C SER A 51 0.61 14.24 7.24
N GLN A 52 0.07 14.06 8.44
CA GLN A 52 -1.24 13.42 8.64
C GLN A 52 -2.34 14.12 7.82
N ALA A 53 -2.25 15.43 7.59
CA ALA A 53 -3.25 16.16 6.81
C ALA A 53 -3.25 15.80 5.30
N GLN A 54 -2.20 15.13 4.83
CA GLN A 54 -2.05 14.71 3.43
C GLN A 54 -2.19 13.20 3.23
N ALA A 55 -2.22 12.41 4.31
CA ALA A 55 -2.51 10.99 4.29
C ALA A 55 -4.03 10.75 4.27
N TYR A 56 -4.47 9.68 3.62
CA TYR A 56 -5.87 9.27 3.67
C TYR A 56 -6.23 8.87 5.10
N ALA A 57 -7.39 9.33 5.56
CA ALA A 57 -7.85 9.23 6.95
C ALA A 57 -6.85 9.68 8.06
N GLY A 58 -5.76 10.37 7.69
CA GLY A 58 -4.73 10.82 8.60
C GLY A 58 -3.80 9.74 9.15
N THR A 59 -3.74 8.58 8.51
CA THR A 59 -2.96 7.43 8.98
C THR A 59 -2.07 6.85 7.89
N TRP A 60 -1.01 6.14 8.29
CA TRP A 60 -0.21 5.32 7.40
C TRP A 60 0.51 4.25 8.20
N HIS A 61 0.89 3.16 7.54
CA HIS A 61 1.84 2.20 8.11
C HIS A 61 3.15 2.24 7.36
N ASP A 62 4.27 2.19 8.09
CA ASP A 62 5.60 2.17 7.52
C ASP A 62 6.40 0.94 7.96
N THR A 63 7.33 0.53 7.09
CA THR A 63 8.32 -0.51 7.39
C THR A 63 9.62 -0.16 6.69
N THR A 64 10.74 -0.55 7.30
CA THR A 64 12.07 -0.46 6.66
C THR A 64 12.55 -1.85 6.29
N SER A 65 13.17 -2.00 5.12
CA SER A 65 13.88 -3.23 4.75
C SER A 65 15.23 -3.31 5.45
N ASP A 66 15.57 -4.45 6.03
CA ASP A 66 16.83 -4.68 6.74
C ASP A 66 17.94 -5.09 5.75
N ASN A 67 18.93 -4.22 5.55
CA ASN A 67 20.12 -4.54 4.76
C ASN A 67 21.10 -5.46 5.52
N PRO A 68 21.61 -6.53 4.89
CA PRO A 68 20.89 -7.67 4.36
C PRO A 68 21.02 -8.79 5.42
N ASN A 69 20.08 -8.91 6.36
CA ASN A 69 20.26 -9.66 7.63
C ASN A 69 21.38 -9.11 8.55
N SER A 70 21.07 -8.11 9.38
CA SER A 70 21.89 -7.79 10.55
C SER A 70 21.18 -8.25 11.82
N THR A 71 21.77 -9.21 12.53
CA THR A 71 21.40 -9.67 13.89
C THR A 71 21.74 -8.64 14.98
N THR A 72 21.94 -7.38 14.62
CA THR A 72 22.27 -6.31 15.54
C THR A 72 21.32 -5.14 15.35
N LEU A 73 20.61 -4.87 16.42
CA LEU A 73 19.53 -3.91 16.54
C LEU A 73 20.19 -2.62 17.11
N HIS A 74 19.82 -1.46 16.58
CA HIS A 74 19.18 -0.36 17.33
C HIS A 74 19.50 1.06 16.80
N THR A 75 18.39 1.71 16.42
CA THR A 75 18.00 3.12 16.64
C THR A 75 18.75 4.23 15.90
N ALA A 76 17.99 4.99 15.10
CA ALA A 76 18.35 6.34 14.67
C ALA A 76 17.69 7.35 15.63
N THR A 77 18.50 8.04 16.42
CA THR A 77 18.09 9.29 17.10
C THR A 77 18.78 10.43 16.40
N LEU A 78 18.02 11.36 15.81
CA LEU A 78 18.55 12.46 14.99
C LEU A 78 18.12 13.82 15.59
N GLN A 79 19.10 14.70 15.79
CA GLN A 79 18.90 16.14 15.96
C GLN A 79 19.69 16.84 14.86
N PHE A 80 19.04 17.68 14.03
CA PHE A 80 19.74 18.50 13.04
C PHE A 80 18.93 19.72 12.57
N ASN A 81 19.65 20.73 12.04
CA ASN A 81 19.14 21.86 11.26
C ASN A 81 19.63 21.71 9.80
N GLY A 82 18.79 21.16 8.91
CA GLY A 82 18.91 21.01 7.43
C GLY A 82 19.95 19.98 6.90
N PRO A 83 19.87 19.50 5.62
CA PRO A 83 18.76 19.40 4.67
C PRO A 83 18.09 18.00 4.68
N ASP A 84 17.06 17.82 3.85
CA ASP A 84 16.09 16.73 3.85
C ASP A 84 16.65 15.30 3.83
N ILE A 85 16.03 14.41 4.62
CA ILE A 85 16.28 12.96 4.57
C ILE A 85 15.50 12.40 3.38
N THR A 86 16.20 12.00 2.33
CA THR A 86 15.63 11.26 1.19
C THR A 86 15.99 9.77 1.30
N ILE A 87 14.99 8.89 1.40
CA ILE A 87 15.19 7.44 1.58
C ILE A 87 14.72 6.69 0.33
N LEU A 88 15.46 5.65 -0.06
CA LEU A 88 15.06 4.72 -1.12
C LEU A 88 13.72 4.08 -0.79
N THR A 89 12.76 4.09 -1.72
CA THR A 89 11.59 3.20 -1.68
C THR A 89 11.83 2.03 -2.63
N ASN A 90 11.65 0.80 -2.15
CA ASN A 90 11.80 -0.40 -2.97
C ASN A 90 10.76 -1.44 -2.54
N ALA A 91 9.83 -1.77 -3.41
CA ALA A 91 8.70 -2.63 -3.11
C ALA A 91 8.44 -3.66 -4.22
N SER A 92 7.90 -4.81 -3.86
CA SER A 92 7.39 -5.81 -4.79
C SER A 92 5.92 -6.13 -4.51
N PHE A 93 5.19 -6.45 -5.58
CA PHE A 93 3.75 -6.69 -5.54
C PHE A 93 3.43 -8.08 -6.07
N GLU A 94 2.87 -8.91 -5.21
CA GLU A 94 2.40 -10.26 -5.52
C GLU A 94 0.86 -10.29 -5.44
N LEU A 95 0.21 -10.76 -6.50
CA LEU A 95 -1.23 -10.93 -6.53
C LEU A 95 -1.55 -12.43 -6.62
N ASP A 96 -2.33 -12.94 -5.67
CA ASP A 96 -2.76 -14.34 -5.59
C ASP A 96 -1.60 -15.35 -5.65
N GLY A 97 -0.44 -15.01 -5.05
CA GLY A 97 0.74 -15.87 -5.06
C GLY A 97 1.70 -15.65 -6.24
N LEU A 98 1.36 -14.77 -7.18
CA LEU A 98 2.19 -14.48 -8.35
C LEU A 98 2.83 -13.08 -8.25
N LEU A 99 4.17 -13.02 -8.24
CA LEU A 99 4.89 -11.76 -8.34
C LEU A 99 4.61 -11.10 -9.70
N LEU A 100 4.02 -9.91 -9.68
CA LEU A 100 3.59 -9.21 -10.90
C LEU A 100 4.44 -7.98 -11.21
N ASP A 101 4.87 -7.23 -10.20
CA ASP A 101 5.58 -5.98 -10.43
C ASP A 101 6.51 -5.60 -9.27
N THR A 102 7.40 -4.66 -9.54
CA THR A 102 8.29 -4.03 -8.56
C THR A 102 8.30 -2.52 -8.76
N PHE A 103 8.29 -1.79 -7.65
CA PHE A 103 8.44 -0.34 -7.63
C PHE A 103 9.76 0.04 -6.97
N LYS A 104 10.52 0.92 -7.61
CA LYS A 104 11.76 1.46 -7.05
C LYS A 104 11.86 2.95 -7.29
N HIS A 105 11.98 3.71 -6.21
CA HIS A 105 12.15 5.15 -6.24
C HIS A 105 13.41 5.54 -5.44
N PRO A 106 14.52 5.86 -6.12
CA PRO A 106 15.71 6.34 -5.45
C PRO A 106 15.54 7.82 -5.05
N PRO A 107 16.19 8.26 -3.95
CA PRO A 107 16.28 9.67 -3.56
C PRO A 107 16.51 10.64 -4.72
N GLN A 108 15.65 11.66 -4.85
CA GLN A 108 15.83 12.74 -5.82
C GLN A 108 16.09 14.08 -5.12
N PRO A 109 17.23 14.76 -5.38
CA PRO A 109 17.56 16.03 -4.72
C PRO A 109 16.64 17.22 -5.03
N ILE A 110 15.79 17.09 -6.06
CA ILE A 110 14.93 18.16 -6.55
C ILE A 110 13.45 17.94 -6.20
N GLU A 111 13.12 16.81 -5.58
CA GLU A 111 11.77 16.47 -5.16
C GLU A 111 11.55 16.90 -3.70
N ASP A 112 10.29 17.10 -3.34
CA ASP A 112 9.93 17.29 -1.94
C ASP A 112 10.32 16.06 -1.13
N GLN A 113 10.63 16.27 0.15
CA GLN A 113 11.01 15.19 1.07
C GLN A 113 9.96 14.05 1.10
N TYR A 114 8.69 14.40 0.94
CA TYR A 114 7.58 13.46 0.92
C TYR A 114 6.74 13.66 -0.35
N LEU A 115 6.61 12.59 -1.11
CA LEU A 115 5.68 12.52 -2.23
C LEU A 115 4.37 11.87 -1.76
N TYR A 116 3.26 12.56 -1.97
CA TYR A 116 1.92 12.06 -1.63
C TYR A 116 1.19 11.65 -2.90
N ASN A 117 0.21 10.73 -2.76
CA ASN A 117 -0.59 10.22 -3.88
C ASN A 117 0.25 9.58 -5.00
N VAL A 118 1.36 8.93 -4.63
CA VAL A 118 2.19 8.16 -5.57
C VAL A 118 1.56 6.79 -5.78
N LEU A 119 1.24 6.45 -7.03
CA LEU A 119 0.73 5.12 -7.38
C LEU A 119 1.90 4.13 -7.50
N LEU A 120 2.00 3.21 -6.54
CA LEU A 120 3.07 2.20 -6.54
C LEU A 120 2.74 0.96 -7.39
N PHE A 121 1.46 0.58 -7.46
CA PHE A 121 1.00 -0.60 -8.20
C PHE A 121 -0.42 -0.41 -8.71
N SER A 122 -0.72 -0.91 -9.90
CA SER A 122 -2.09 -1.01 -10.41
C SER A 122 -2.27 -2.20 -11.34
N MET A 123 -3.43 -2.82 -11.28
CA MET A 123 -3.83 -3.88 -12.20
C MET A 123 -5.31 -3.73 -12.54
N SER A 124 -5.68 -4.12 -13.76
CA SER A 124 -7.05 -4.05 -14.26
C SER A 124 -7.50 -5.40 -14.81
N ALA A 125 -8.78 -5.52 -15.14
CA ALA A 125 -9.38 -6.73 -15.70
C ALA A 125 -9.26 -7.98 -14.80
N LEU A 126 -9.22 -7.79 -13.48
CA LEU A 126 -9.35 -8.88 -12.51
C LEU A 126 -10.76 -9.47 -12.55
N VAL A 127 -10.86 -10.77 -12.25
CA VAL A 127 -12.16 -11.44 -12.11
C VAL A 127 -12.84 -10.87 -10.86
N ASN A 128 -14.18 -10.79 -10.84
CA ASN A 128 -14.92 -10.28 -9.69
C ASN A 128 -15.02 -11.34 -8.58
N THR A 129 -13.87 -11.70 -8.03
CA THR A 129 -13.65 -12.65 -6.94
C THR A 129 -12.79 -12.02 -5.84
N GLU A 130 -12.63 -12.72 -4.72
CA GLU A 130 -11.65 -12.31 -3.72
C GLU A 130 -10.22 -12.47 -4.26
N HIS A 131 -9.37 -11.49 -3.99
CA HIS A 131 -7.98 -11.44 -4.42
C HIS A 131 -7.11 -11.03 -3.23
N THR A 132 -5.88 -11.54 -3.19
CA THR A 132 -4.88 -11.17 -2.17
C THR A 132 -3.72 -10.46 -2.83
N LEU A 133 -3.54 -9.18 -2.50
CA LEU A 133 -2.35 -8.41 -2.86
C LEU A 133 -1.38 -8.39 -1.68
N VAL A 134 -0.17 -8.90 -1.89
CA VAL A 134 0.93 -8.83 -0.93
C VAL A 134 1.94 -7.81 -1.44
N MET A 135 2.17 -6.78 -0.63
CA MET A 135 3.20 -5.78 -0.84
C MET A 135 4.36 -6.03 0.11
N THR A 136 5.59 -6.04 -0.42
CA THR A 136 6.80 -6.34 0.36
C THR A 136 7.84 -5.25 0.17
N ALA A 137 8.41 -4.73 1.27
CA ALA A 137 9.62 -3.92 1.22
C ALA A 137 10.81 -4.82 0.86
N VAL A 138 11.38 -4.60 -0.32
CA VAL A 138 12.37 -5.50 -0.92
C VAL A 138 13.70 -5.35 -0.18
N GLN A 139 14.23 -6.47 0.30
CA GLN A 139 15.55 -6.53 0.91
C GLN A 139 16.64 -6.31 -0.15
N GLY A 140 17.67 -5.54 0.18
CA GLY A 140 18.75 -5.23 -0.75
C GLY A 140 19.99 -4.71 -0.03
N GLU A 141 20.95 -4.22 -0.81
CA GLU A 141 22.26 -3.71 -0.32
C GLU A 141 22.17 -2.41 0.49
N SER A 142 20.98 -1.81 0.59
CA SER A 142 20.74 -0.61 1.38
C SER A 142 19.32 -0.66 1.94
N PRO A 143 19.09 -0.15 3.16
CA PRO A 143 17.75 -0.05 3.70
C PRO A 143 16.87 0.79 2.78
N SER A 144 15.62 0.38 2.64
CA SER A 144 14.57 1.09 1.92
C SER A 144 13.37 1.26 2.83
N LEU A 145 12.69 2.39 2.72
CA LEU A 145 11.48 2.68 3.47
C LEU A 145 10.28 2.50 2.55
N LEU A 146 9.23 1.89 3.08
CA LEU A 146 7.95 1.74 2.40
C LEU A 146 6.85 2.25 3.32
N LEU A 147 6.03 3.16 2.79
CA LEU A 147 4.84 3.69 3.46
C LEU A 147 3.61 3.25 2.70
N PHE A 148 2.59 2.80 3.43
CA PHE A 148 1.29 2.44 2.91
C PHE A 148 0.19 3.29 3.54
N ASP A 149 -0.66 3.86 2.70
CA ASP A 149 -1.73 4.79 3.08
C ASP A 149 -3.10 4.15 2.76
N TYR A 150 -3.37 3.84 1.50
CA TYR A 150 -4.59 3.13 1.12
C TYR A 150 -4.45 2.40 -0.22
N ALA A 151 -5.40 1.50 -0.48
CA ALA A 151 -5.61 0.89 -1.78
C ALA A 151 -7.06 1.08 -2.24
N ILE A 152 -7.26 1.22 -3.55
CA ILE A 152 -8.60 1.27 -4.15
C ILE A 152 -8.78 0.02 -5.01
N TYR A 153 -9.90 -0.68 -4.83
CA TYR A 153 -10.32 -1.75 -5.72
C TYR A 153 -11.70 -1.45 -6.32
N THR A 154 -11.93 -1.97 -7.52
CA THR A 154 -13.22 -1.91 -8.19
C THR A 154 -13.85 -3.30 -8.15
N TRP A 155 -15.10 -3.39 -7.71
CA TRP A 155 -15.88 -4.63 -7.74
C TRP A 155 -17.18 -4.41 -8.52
N VAL A 156 -17.75 -5.49 -9.05
CA VAL A 156 -18.99 -5.44 -9.83
C VAL A 156 -20.15 -5.96 -9.00
N ARG A 157 -21.17 -5.12 -8.82
CA ARG A 157 -22.45 -5.54 -8.26
C ARG A 157 -23.33 -6.12 -9.36
N SER A 158 -23.81 -7.36 -9.18
CA SER A 158 -24.89 -7.90 -9.99
C SER A 158 -26.23 -7.34 -9.50
N LEU A 159 -26.98 -6.72 -10.41
CA LEU A 159 -28.35 -6.31 -10.14
C LEU A 159 -29.30 -7.25 -10.86
N ASN A 160 -30.04 -8.06 -10.09
CA ASN A 160 -31.21 -8.74 -10.61
C ASN A 160 -32.36 -7.73 -10.64
N ARG A 161 -32.98 -7.53 -11.82
CA ARG A 161 -34.26 -6.84 -11.89
C ARG A 161 -35.32 -7.72 -11.23
N SER A 162 -35.95 -7.18 -10.19
CA SER A 162 -37.22 -7.65 -9.62
C SER A 162 -38.34 -7.61 -10.65
#